data_AF-R9LFU1-F1
#
_entry.id   AF-R9LFU1-F1
#
_cell.length_a   1.000
_cell.length_b   1.000
_cell.length_c   1.000
_cell.angle_alpha   90.00
_cell.angle_beta   90.00
_cell.angle_gamma   90.00
#
_symmetry.space_group_name_H-M   'P 1'
#
loop_
_entity.id
_entity.type
_entity.pdbx_description
1 polymer ?
#
loop_
_entity_poly.entity_id
_entity_poly.type
_entity_poly.pdbx_seq_one_letter_code
_entity_poly.pdbx_strand_id
1 'polypeptide(L)'
;MKFKANFVEKPVNFQMDDCQIEKAVELPYEDFCRLKITPLVDQPFIMENKDCMFHRDGVIHCLLALGEGCSDGVLIDAERYDYPRLAAYIPGMRDIVNAQIDRVVDFIVRWGEENTASGSWCVYFNELEENLDLTVREGNGFDSMLRAALKQRPEVSAVDMHDGCIELEYHPEYCQQLQEEKAPELFLKDLLPMLKGGGLMFLCHEEAEQSVLVENLCELTDAGQEDHAALLNARVSEICDTPEGTEIVLTGVDPEELVRFNEAHGTFMEAEQSMGPVMG
;
A
#
# COMPACT_ATOMS: atom_id res chain seq x y z
N MET A 1 -8.93 16.05 -36.85
CA MET A 1 -8.33 16.53 -35.58
C MET A 1 -8.03 18.02 -35.71
N LYS A 2 -8.21 18.82 -34.65
CA LYS A 2 -7.87 20.26 -34.60
C LYS A 2 -6.93 20.48 -33.41
N PHE A 3 -5.86 21.25 -33.59
CA PHE A 3 -4.88 21.58 -32.54
C PHE A 3 -4.40 23.03 -32.71
N LYS A 4 -3.88 23.63 -31.63
CA LYS A 4 -3.26 24.96 -31.64
C LYS A 4 -1.75 24.80 -31.70
N ALA A 5 -1.08 25.61 -32.51
CA ALA A 5 0.37 25.64 -32.61
C ALA A 5 0.84 27.03 -33.06
N ASN A 6 2.02 27.44 -32.59
CA ASN A 6 2.68 28.65 -33.04
C ASN A 6 3.57 28.31 -34.23
N PHE A 7 3.22 28.81 -35.42
CA PHE A 7 4.03 28.62 -36.62
C PHE A 7 5.14 29.66 -36.66
N VAL A 8 6.36 29.21 -36.93
CA VAL A 8 7.53 30.07 -37.13
C VAL A 8 7.71 30.30 -38.62
N GLU A 9 7.85 31.56 -39.04
CA GLU A 9 8.20 31.88 -40.42
C GLU A 9 9.70 31.62 -40.66
N LYS A 10 10.03 30.78 -41.65
CA LYS A 10 11.41 30.42 -42.02
C LYS A 10 12.25 29.91 -40.83
N PRO A 11 11.83 28.83 -40.17
CA PRO A 11 12.57 28.28 -39.04
C PRO A 11 13.94 27.80 -39.52
N VAL A 12 15.00 28.30 -38.89
CA VAL A 12 16.38 27.87 -39.16
C VAL A 12 16.65 26.49 -38.53
N ASN A 13 16.01 26.20 -37.39
CA ASN A 13 15.91 24.87 -36.77
C ASN A 13 14.70 24.81 -35.81
N PHE A 14 14.46 23.64 -35.20
CA PHE A 14 13.45 23.40 -34.17
C PHE A 14 14.07 22.87 -32.88
N GLN A 15 15.30 23.28 -32.57
CA GLN A 15 15.92 22.92 -31.30
C GLN A 15 15.13 23.57 -30.17
N MET A 16 14.84 22.79 -29.13
CA MET A 16 14.14 23.23 -27.94
C MET A 16 15.14 23.34 -26.79
N ASP A 17 14.89 24.28 -25.88
CA ASP A 17 15.68 24.41 -24.66
C ASP A 17 15.29 23.31 -23.67
N ASP A 18 16.29 22.77 -22.97
CA ASP A 18 16.04 21.90 -21.84
C ASP A 18 15.45 22.74 -20.69
N CYS A 19 14.29 22.31 -20.20
CA CYS A 19 13.54 23.03 -19.16
C CYS A 19 13.27 22.11 -17.98
N GLN A 20 13.44 22.63 -16.76
CA GLN A 20 12.99 21.99 -15.53
C GLN A 20 11.94 22.86 -14.85
N ILE A 21 10.84 22.24 -14.40
CA ILE A 21 9.78 22.97 -13.71
C ILE A 21 10.05 22.90 -12.22
N GLU A 22 10.39 24.04 -11.62
CA GLU A 22 10.67 24.10 -10.18
C GLU A 22 9.40 24.26 -9.35
N LYS A 23 8.38 24.90 -9.94
CA LYS A 23 7.11 25.18 -9.29
C LYS A 23 5.97 25.28 -10.30
N ALA A 24 4.81 24.75 -9.93
CA ALA A 24 3.55 24.92 -10.64
C ALA A 24 2.60 25.81 -9.82
N VAL A 25 1.93 26.74 -10.49
CA VAL A 25 0.92 27.62 -9.91
C VAL A 25 -0.37 27.50 -10.72
N GLU A 26 -1.46 27.24 -10.01
CA GLU A 26 -2.81 27.26 -10.57
C GLU A 26 -3.35 28.69 -10.52
N LEU A 27 -3.72 29.23 -11.68
CA LEU A 27 -4.26 30.58 -11.83
C LEU A 27 -5.77 30.52 -12.11
N PRO A 28 -6.56 31.47 -11.57
CA PRO A 28 -7.92 31.67 -12.01
C PRO A 28 -8.00 31.83 -13.53
N TYR A 29 -9.09 31.35 -14.14
CA TYR A 29 -9.27 31.38 -15.59
C TYR A 29 -9.00 32.76 -16.22
N GLU A 30 -9.49 33.83 -15.58
CA GLU A 30 -9.32 35.21 -16.05
C GLU A 30 -7.85 35.66 -16.03
N ASP A 31 -7.12 35.32 -14.97
CA ASP A 31 -5.71 35.65 -14.81
C ASP A 31 -4.85 34.89 -15.82
N PHE A 32 -5.15 33.61 -16.04
CA PHE A 32 -4.50 32.82 -17.09
C PHE A 32 -4.79 33.36 -18.49
N CYS A 33 -6.00 33.88 -18.74
CA CYS A 33 -6.32 34.55 -19.99
C CYS A 33 -5.55 35.87 -20.15
N ARG A 34 -5.44 36.67 -19.08
CA ARG A 34 -4.66 37.91 -19.08
C ARG A 34 -3.18 37.64 -19.37
N LEU A 35 -2.59 36.60 -18.76
CA LEU A 35 -1.21 36.18 -19.02
C LEU A 35 -0.96 35.93 -20.53
N LYS A 36 -1.92 35.29 -21.22
CA LYS A 36 -1.79 34.98 -22.66
C LYS A 36 -1.97 36.21 -23.55
N ILE A 37 -2.84 37.14 -23.18
CA ILE A 37 -3.22 38.29 -24.03
C ILE A 37 -2.23 39.45 -23.84
N THR A 38 -1.78 39.68 -22.61
CA THR A 38 -0.89 40.79 -22.24
C THR A 38 0.27 40.30 -21.36
N PRO A 39 1.17 39.46 -21.90
CA PRO A 39 2.25 38.87 -21.09
C PRO A 39 3.22 39.93 -20.54
N LEU A 40 3.44 41.05 -21.23
CA LEU A 40 4.38 42.10 -20.78
C LEU A 40 3.88 42.98 -19.62
N VAL A 41 2.74 42.64 -19.02
CA VAL A 41 2.21 43.34 -17.84
C VAL A 41 2.66 42.59 -16.60
N ASP A 42 3.11 43.33 -15.58
CA ASP A 42 3.49 42.77 -14.28
C ASP A 42 2.39 41.88 -13.71
N GLN A 43 2.77 40.69 -13.24
CA GLN A 43 1.90 39.70 -12.65
C GLN A 43 2.30 39.43 -11.19
N PRO A 44 1.39 39.56 -10.22
CA PRO A 44 1.69 39.30 -8.81
C PRO A 44 2.29 37.91 -8.55
N PHE A 45 1.75 36.86 -9.18
CA PHE A 45 2.23 35.49 -8.98
C PHE A 45 3.67 35.27 -9.47
N ILE A 46 4.15 36.06 -10.43
CA ILE A 46 5.55 35.99 -10.90
C ILE A 46 6.46 36.63 -9.85
N MET A 47 6.04 37.77 -9.29
CA MET A 47 6.78 38.49 -8.25
C MET A 47 7.00 37.61 -7.01
N GLU A 48 5.98 36.87 -6.60
CA GLU A 48 6.00 35.98 -5.43
C GLU A 48 6.88 34.73 -5.62
N ASN A 49 7.22 34.38 -6.86
CA ASN A 49 7.90 33.12 -7.20
C ASN A 49 9.21 33.33 -7.97
N LYS A 50 9.83 34.52 -7.90
CA LYS A 50 11.08 34.82 -8.63
C LYS A 50 12.21 33.84 -8.34
N ASP A 51 12.32 33.39 -7.09
CA ASP A 51 13.45 32.58 -6.64
C ASP A 51 13.46 31.17 -7.24
N CYS A 52 12.35 30.71 -7.84
CA CYS A 52 12.29 29.42 -8.53
C CYS A 52 12.64 29.50 -10.03
N MET A 53 12.96 30.69 -10.56
CA MET A 53 13.32 30.90 -11.96
C MET A 53 14.80 31.27 -12.08
N PHE A 54 15.60 30.41 -12.71
CA PHE A 54 17.04 30.61 -12.90
C PHE A 54 17.59 29.72 -14.01
N HIS A 55 18.83 29.98 -14.43
CA HIS A 55 19.53 29.17 -15.43
C HIS A 55 20.70 28.46 -14.77
N ARG A 56 20.84 27.17 -15.03
CA ARG A 56 21.96 26.36 -14.51
C ARG A 56 22.31 25.28 -15.52
N ASP A 57 23.59 25.13 -15.82
CA ASP A 57 24.13 24.05 -16.66
C ASP A 57 23.43 23.87 -18.03
N GLY A 58 22.93 24.96 -18.61
CA GLY A 58 22.21 24.95 -19.89
C GLY A 58 20.71 24.60 -19.79
N VAL A 59 20.20 24.38 -18.58
CA VAL A 59 18.79 24.12 -18.28
C VAL A 59 18.12 25.38 -17.78
N ILE A 60 16.93 25.66 -18.32
CA ILE A 60 16.04 26.74 -17.87
C ILE A 60 15.16 26.19 -16.74
N HIS A 61 15.45 26.60 -15.51
CA HIS A 61 14.58 26.32 -14.37
C HIS A 61 13.45 27.34 -14.36
N CYS A 62 12.22 26.89 -14.52
CA CYS A 62 11.07 27.73 -14.85
C CYS A 62 9.88 27.52 -13.92
N LEU A 63 9.02 28.53 -13.90
CA LEU A 63 7.71 28.50 -13.27
C LEU A 63 6.68 28.03 -14.30
N LEU A 64 5.85 27.04 -13.93
CA LEU A 64 4.69 26.63 -14.71
C LEU A 64 3.44 27.35 -14.20
N ALA A 65 2.77 28.09 -15.08
CA ALA A 65 1.41 28.57 -14.85
C ALA A 65 0.39 27.67 -15.55
N LEU A 66 -0.56 27.15 -14.78
CA LEU A 66 -1.74 26.43 -15.26
C LEU A 66 -3.00 27.27 -15.04
N GLY A 67 -4.01 27.12 -15.88
CA GLY A 67 -5.29 27.81 -15.73
C GLY A 67 -6.40 26.89 -15.24
N GLU A 68 -7.21 27.36 -14.29
CA GLU A 68 -8.39 26.62 -13.85
C GLU A 68 -9.29 26.23 -15.03
N GLY A 69 -9.65 24.95 -15.09
CA GLY A 69 -10.45 24.38 -16.18
C GLY A 69 -9.79 24.38 -17.58
N CYS A 70 -8.51 24.76 -17.69
CA CYS A 70 -7.76 24.78 -18.95
C CYS A 70 -6.82 23.57 -19.10
N SER A 71 -6.67 23.02 -20.31
CA SER A 71 -5.68 21.96 -20.58
C SER A 71 -4.26 22.50 -20.79
N ASP A 72 -4.15 23.78 -21.13
CA ASP A 72 -2.90 24.38 -21.61
C ASP A 72 -2.11 25.03 -20.46
N GLY A 73 -0.80 25.19 -20.64
CA GLY A 73 0.09 25.80 -19.65
C GLY A 73 1.09 26.76 -20.27
N VAL A 74 1.72 27.59 -19.43
CA VAL A 74 2.78 28.52 -19.81
C VAL A 74 3.99 28.30 -18.91
N LEU A 75 5.14 27.93 -19.50
CA LEU A 75 6.43 27.97 -18.83
C LEU A 75 6.95 29.40 -18.84
N ILE A 76 7.51 29.85 -17.72
CA ILE A 76 7.91 31.24 -17.50
C ILE A 76 9.31 31.26 -16.88
N ASP A 77 10.18 32.08 -17.46
CA ASP A 77 11.34 32.65 -16.78
C ASP A 77 11.26 34.18 -16.89
N ALA A 78 11.27 34.84 -15.73
CA ALA A 78 11.10 36.27 -15.63
C ALA A 78 12.42 37.05 -15.67
N GLU A 79 13.59 36.40 -15.66
CA GLU A 79 14.91 37.06 -15.60
C GLU A 79 14.97 38.21 -14.56
N ARG A 80 14.37 37.99 -13.38
CA ARG A 80 14.22 38.96 -12.26
C ARG A 80 13.16 40.08 -12.43
N TYR A 81 12.45 40.15 -13.54
CA TYR A 81 11.31 41.05 -13.75
C TYR A 81 10.02 40.49 -13.12
N ASP A 82 8.94 41.28 -13.13
CA ASP A 82 7.62 40.89 -12.62
C ASP A 82 6.68 40.37 -13.72
N TYR A 83 7.20 40.14 -14.92
CA TYR A 83 6.48 39.62 -16.09
C TYR A 83 7.34 38.59 -16.83
N PRO A 84 6.76 37.69 -17.65
CA PRO A 84 7.50 36.70 -18.41
C PRO A 84 8.45 37.36 -19.41
N ARG A 85 9.75 37.08 -19.27
CA ARG A 85 10.79 37.52 -20.23
C ARG A 85 11.03 36.45 -21.27
N LEU A 86 11.14 35.22 -20.81
CA LEU A 86 11.10 34.01 -21.62
C LEU A 86 9.81 33.27 -21.25
N ALA A 87 9.08 32.82 -22.27
CA ALA A 87 7.87 32.05 -22.05
C ALA A 87 7.60 31.07 -23.19
N ALA A 88 7.09 29.89 -22.82
CA ALA A 88 6.63 28.89 -23.78
C ALA A 88 5.18 28.51 -23.49
N TYR A 89 4.30 28.70 -24.47
CA TYR A 89 2.93 28.22 -24.42
C TYR A 89 2.87 26.76 -24.86
N ILE A 90 2.41 25.88 -23.98
CA ILE A 90 2.34 24.44 -24.23
C ILE A 90 0.86 24.00 -24.22
N PRO A 91 0.26 23.71 -25.40
CA PRO A 91 -1.05 23.11 -25.48
C PRO A 91 -1.07 21.74 -24.80
N GLY A 92 -2.08 21.45 -23.98
CA GLY A 92 -2.19 20.16 -23.27
C GLY A 92 -1.17 19.94 -22.14
N MET A 93 -0.51 20.99 -21.65
CA MET A 93 0.47 20.88 -20.57
C MET A 93 -0.07 20.19 -19.32
N ARG A 94 -1.35 20.42 -18.98
CA ARG A 94 -1.99 19.76 -17.83
C ARG A 94 -2.03 18.25 -18.02
N ASP A 95 -2.32 17.77 -19.22
CA ASP A 95 -2.38 16.33 -19.51
C ASP A 95 -0.98 15.70 -19.41
N ILE A 96 0.07 16.43 -19.81
CA ILE A 96 1.47 16.01 -19.66
C ILE A 96 1.84 15.90 -18.18
N VAL A 97 1.52 16.92 -17.39
CA VAL A 97 1.79 16.93 -15.94
C VAL A 97 1.03 15.80 -15.25
N ASN A 98 -0.27 15.68 -15.51
CA ASN A 98 -1.10 14.62 -14.92
C ASN A 98 -0.56 13.23 -15.27
N ALA A 99 -0.18 12.98 -16.52
CA ALA A 99 0.40 11.71 -16.91
C ALA A 99 1.73 11.41 -16.18
N GLN A 100 2.52 12.43 -15.85
CA GLN A 100 3.73 12.24 -15.05
C GLN A 100 3.40 11.98 -13.58
N ILE A 101 2.44 12.70 -13.01
CA ILE A 101 1.93 12.44 -11.65
C ILE A 101 1.37 11.02 -11.55
N ASP A 102 0.57 10.58 -12.51
CA ASP A 102 -0.01 9.24 -12.54
C ASP A 102 1.07 8.15 -12.55
N ARG A 103 2.16 8.33 -13.31
CA ARG A 103 3.31 7.40 -13.28
C ARG A 103 3.97 7.33 -11.91
N VAL A 104 4.09 8.47 -11.23
CA VAL A 104 4.66 8.54 -9.88
C VAL A 104 3.74 7.87 -8.88
N VAL A 105 2.43 8.10 -8.97
CA VAL A 105 1.42 7.42 -8.16
C VAL A 105 1.48 5.91 -8.36
N ASP A 106 1.49 5.45 -9.61
CA ASP A 106 1.57 4.01 -9.92
C ASP A 106 2.85 3.38 -9.36
N PHE A 107 3.98 4.10 -9.43
CA PHE A 107 5.23 3.66 -8.83
C PHE A 107 5.12 3.52 -7.31
N ILE A 108 4.61 4.54 -6.62
CA ILE A 108 4.45 4.57 -5.16
C ILE A 108 3.50 3.46 -4.70
N VAL A 109 2.33 3.32 -5.35
CA VAL A 109 1.32 2.33 -4.98
C VAL A 109 1.88 0.92 -5.14
N ARG A 110 2.40 0.58 -6.32
CA ARG A 110 2.97 -0.76 -6.57
C ARG A 110 4.10 -1.08 -5.61
N TRP A 111 4.99 -0.12 -5.36
CA TRP A 111 6.12 -0.35 -4.46
C TRP A 111 5.67 -0.58 -3.01
N GLY A 112 4.68 0.18 -2.54
CA GLY A 112 4.07 -0.03 -1.23
C GLY A 112 3.37 -1.39 -1.10
N GLU A 113 2.52 -1.78 -2.05
CA GLU A 113 1.76 -3.04 -2.01
C GLU A 113 2.67 -4.29 -1.94
N GLU A 114 3.79 -4.26 -2.65
CA GLU A 114 4.73 -5.39 -2.73
C GLU A 114 5.64 -5.49 -1.49
N ASN A 115 5.84 -4.39 -0.75
CA ASN A 115 6.89 -4.30 0.28
C ASN A 115 6.38 -3.94 1.69
N THR A 116 5.14 -3.48 1.84
CA THR A 116 4.60 -3.14 3.16
C THR A 116 4.12 -4.38 3.92
N ALA A 117 4.74 -4.66 5.06
CA ALA A 117 4.30 -5.68 6.01
C ALA A 117 3.26 -5.16 7.02
N SER A 118 3.09 -3.83 7.14
CA SER A 118 2.24 -3.20 8.15
C SER A 118 1.04 -2.45 7.56
N GLY A 119 0.94 -2.35 6.23
CA GLY A 119 -0.03 -1.50 5.55
C GLY A 119 0.34 -0.01 5.57
N SER A 120 1.48 0.37 6.17
CA SER A 120 2.02 1.73 6.14
C SER A 120 3.32 1.78 5.35
N TRP A 121 3.53 2.87 4.61
CA TRP A 121 4.73 3.08 3.80
C TRP A 121 5.17 4.53 3.82
N CYS A 122 6.48 4.75 3.73
CA CYS A 122 7.07 6.09 3.72
C CYS A 122 8.03 6.21 2.53
N VAL A 123 7.83 7.23 1.69
CA VAL A 123 8.68 7.52 0.52
C VAL A 123 9.24 8.93 0.65
N TYR A 124 10.55 9.09 0.48
CA TYR A 124 11.17 10.41 0.53
C TYR A 124 11.18 11.09 -0.85
N PHE A 125 11.06 12.42 -0.89
CA PHE A 125 11.02 13.17 -2.16
C PHE A 125 12.29 13.02 -3.00
N ASN A 126 13.46 12.86 -2.37
CA ASN A 126 14.71 12.60 -3.09
C ASN A 126 14.68 11.27 -3.86
N GLU A 127 14.04 10.24 -3.32
CA GLU A 127 13.89 8.95 -4.01
C GLU A 127 12.99 9.10 -5.25
N LEU A 128 11.99 9.97 -5.20
CA LEU A 128 11.14 10.27 -6.36
C LEU A 128 11.91 11.05 -7.44
N GLU A 129 12.72 12.02 -7.03
CA GLU A 129 13.57 12.81 -7.94
C GLU A 129 14.56 11.93 -8.70
N GLU A 130 15.21 10.99 -8.02
CA GLU A 130 16.21 10.09 -8.61
C GLU A 130 15.61 9.11 -9.64
N ASN A 131 14.35 8.71 -9.47
CA ASN A 131 13.74 7.65 -10.27
C ASN A 131 12.78 8.18 -11.36
N LEU A 132 12.22 9.38 -11.22
CA LEU A 132 11.03 9.79 -11.97
C LEU A 132 11.08 11.22 -12.55
N ASP A 133 12.25 11.88 -12.56
CA ASP A 133 12.45 13.23 -13.14
C ASP A 133 11.39 14.27 -12.67
N LEU A 134 10.84 14.09 -11.46
CA LEU A 134 9.84 14.96 -10.86
C LEU A 134 10.36 15.52 -9.54
N THR A 135 10.60 16.82 -9.51
CA THR A 135 10.99 17.57 -8.31
C THR A 135 9.76 17.90 -7.48
N VAL A 136 9.47 17.09 -6.46
CA VAL A 136 8.37 17.34 -5.50
C VAL A 136 8.92 18.04 -4.28
N ARG A 137 8.35 19.20 -3.93
CA ARG A 137 8.71 19.97 -2.73
C ARG A 137 7.45 20.56 -2.13
N GLU A 138 7.45 20.75 -0.82
CA GLU A 138 6.32 21.35 -0.13
C GLU A 138 6.02 22.76 -0.69
N GLY A 139 4.78 22.98 -1.09
CA GLY A 139 4.31 24.26 -1.65
C GLY A 139 4.79 24.55 -3.08
N ASN A 140 5.39 23.58 -3.78
CA ASN A 140 5.77 23.76 -5.18
C ASN A 140 4.65 23.41 -6.18
N GLY A 141 3.48 22.98 -5.68
CA GLY A 141 2.30 22.68 -6.49
C GLY A 141 2.23 21.20 -6.87
N PHE A 142 3.35 20.56 -7.19
CA PHE A 142 3.38 19.14 -7.51
C PHE A 142 3.07 18.26 -6.29
N ASP A 143 3.44 18.71 -5.10
CA ASP A 143 3.06 18.09 -3.83
C ASP A 143 1.52 17.99 -3.69
N SER A 144 0.82 19.09 -3.97
CA SER A 144 -0.64 19.13 -3.90
C SER A 144 -1.31 18.27 -4.98
N MET A 145 -0.77 18.27 -6.20
CA MET A 145 -1.23 17.44 -7.30
C MET A 145 -1.02 15.95 -7.02
N LEU A 146 0.17 15.58 -6.55
CA LEU A 146 0.52 14.21 -6.18
C LEU A 146 -0.36 13.71 -5.04
N ARG A 147 -0.54 14.51 -3.98
CA ARG A 147 -1.46 14.18 -2.87
C ARG A 147 -2.89 13.96 -3.37
N ALA A 148 -3.38 14.83 -4.23
CA ALA A 148 -4.73 14.72 -4.77
C ALA A 148 -4.88 13.43 -5.59
N ALA A 149 -3.89 13.10 -6.42
CA ALA A 149 -3.90 11.89 -7.23
C ALA A 149 -3.82 10.61 -6.37
N LEU A 150 -2.96 10.57 -5.36
CA LEU A 150 -2.87 9.45 -4.41
C LEU A 150 -4.18 9.22 -3.67
N LYS A 151 -4.86 10.27 -3.22
CA LYS A 151 -6.17 10.16 -2.53
C LYS A 151 -7.30 9.62 -3.40
N GLN A 152 -7.16 9.62 -4.73
CA GLN A 152 -8.16 9.04 -5.63
C GLN A 152 -7.92 7.55 -5.90
N ARG A 153 -6.80 6.99 -5.41
CA ARG A 153 -6.46 5.59 -5.59
C ARG A 153 -7.29 4.72 -4.65
N PRO A 154 -7.99 3.69 -5.15
CA PRO A 154 -8.76 2.79 -4.29
C PRO A 154 -7.90 2.01 -3.30
N GLU A 155 -6.61 1.85 -3.57
CA GLU A 155 -5.67 1.09 -2.75
C GLU A 155 -5.19 1.88 -1.52
N VAL A 156 -5.33 3.21 -1.56
CA VAL A 156 -4.78 4.14 -0.56
C VAL A 156 -5.88 4.61 0.40
N SER A 157 -5.70 4.35 1.70
CA SER A 157 -6.65 4.76 2.74
C SER A 157 -6.36 6.17 3.27
N ALA A 158 -5.08 6.51 3.45
CA ALA A 158 -4.65 7.83 3.92
C ALA A 158 -3.33 8.25 3.28
N VAL A 159 -3.15 9.58 3.15
CA VAL A 159 -1.93 10.18 2.59
C VAL A 159 -1.60 11.44 3.36
N ASP A 160 -0.44 11.41 4.00
CA ASP A 160 0.19 12.57 4.61
C ASP A 160 1.55 12.87 3.98
N MET A 161 1.91 14.14 3.97
CA MET A 161 3.17 14.62 3.41
C MET A 161 3.66 15.72 4.34
N HIS A 162 4.82 15.51 4.93
CA HIS A 162 5.52 16.42 5.82
C HIS A 162 7.01 16.07 5.80
N ASP A 163 7.86 16.98 6.27
CA ASP A 163 9.30 16.72 6.48
C ASP A 163 10.07 16.12 5.28
N GLY A 164 9.59 16.37 4.06
CA GLY A 164 10.20 15.85 2.84
C GLY A 164 9.87 14.39 2.51
N CYS A 165 8.88 13.79 3.17
CA CYS A 165 8.38 12.46 2.88
C CYS A 165 6.87 12.43 2.60
N ILE A 166 6.44 11.31 2.03
CA ILE A 166 5.05 10.92 1.80
C ILE A 166 4.78 9.70 2.67
N GLU A 167 3.92 9.86 3.65
CA GLU A 167 3.39 8.78 4.47
C GLU A 167 2.08 8.29 3.87
N LEU A 168 2.01 7.00 3.58
CA LEU A 168 0.87 6.33 2.99
C LEU A 168 0.37 5.24 3.92
N GLU A 169 -0.94 5.15 4.02
CA GLU A 169 -1.63 3.98 4.53
C GLU A 169 -2.38 3.32 3.38
N TYR A 170 -2.28 2.01 3.30
CA TYR A 170 -2.97 1.19 2.31
C TYR A 170 -4.13 0.44 2.95
N HIS A 171 -5.15 0.21 2.15
CA HIS A 171 -6.22 -0.69 2.49
C HIS A 171 -5.66 -2.13 2.63
N PRO A 172 -5.90 -2.84 3.77
CA PRO A 172 -5.31 -4.16 4.02
C PRO A 172 -5.61 -5.19 2.93
N GLU A 173 -6.77 -5.09 2.28
CA GLU A 173 -7.17 -5.95 1.16
C GLU A 173 -6.30 -5.81 -0.10
N TYR A 174 -5.44 -4.79 -0.20
CA TYR A 174 -4.49 -4.60 -1.30
C TYR A 174 -3.04 -4.95 -0.92
N CYS A 175 -2.75 -5.20 0.36
CA CYS A 175 -1.40 -5.50 0.84
C CYS A 175 -1.07 -7.00 0.70
N GLN A 176 -0.20 -7.35 -0.25
CA GLN A 176 0.10 -8.77 -0.55
C GLN A 176 0.76 -9.48 0.64
N GLN A 177 1.66 -8.82 1.37
CA GLN A 177 2.33 -9.44 2.52
C GLN A 177 1.36 -9.66 3.71
N LEU A 178 0.38 -8.79 3.91
CA LEU A 178 -0.68 -9.01 4.91
C LEU A 178 -1.62 -10.16 4.51
N GLN A 179 -1.76 -10.44 3.22
CA GLN A 179 -2.49 -11.61 2.73
C GLN A 179 -1.67 -12.90 2.87
N GLU A 180 -0.34 -12.82 2.68
CA GLU A 180 0.58 -13.96 2.83
C GLU A 180 0.87 -14.33 4.28
N GLU A 181 0.69 -13.43 5.25
CA GLU A 181 0.67 -13.73 6.69
C GLU A 181 -0.64 -14.38 7.20
N LYS A 182 -1.52 -14.87 6.32
CA LYS A 182 -2.35 -16.03 6.70
C LYS A 182 -1.43 -17.23 6.83
N ALA A 183 -0.99 -17.50 8.06
CA ALA A 183 -0.26 -18.71 8.41
C ALA A 183 -0.84 -19.92 7.66
N PRO A 184 0.00 -20.82 7.10
CA PRO A 184 -0.49 -22.00 6.41
C PRO A 184 -1.52 -22.69 7.29
N GLU A 185 -2.70 -23.01 6.75
CA GLU A 185 -3.77 -23.65 7.50
C GLU A 185 -3.25 -24.98 8.07
N LEU A 186 -2.85 -24.94 9.34
CA LEU A 186 -2.26 -26.06 10.04
C LEU A 186 -3.40 -26.87 10.65
N PHE A 187 -3.61 -28.08 10.15
CA PHE A 187 -4.64 -28.97 10.69
C PHE A 187 -4.07 -29.85 11.81
N LEU A 188 -4.92 -30.21 12.76
CA LEU A 188 -4.52 -31.04 13.89
C LEU A 188 -3.85 -32.36 13.45
N LYS A 189 -4.39 -33.03 12.43
CA LYS A 189 -3.82 -34.26 11.85
C LYS A 189 -2.38 -34.13 11.37
N ASP A 190 -1.96 -32.94 10.94
CA ASP A 190 -0.62 -32.69 10.41
C ASP A 190 0.39 -32.53 11.57
N LEU A 191 -0.08 -32.06 12.73
CA LEU A 191 0.72 -31.95 13.95
C LEU A 191 0.78 -33.25 14.76
N LEU A 192 -0.27 -34.06 14.78
CA LEU A 192 -0.34 -35.27 15.62
C LEU A 192 0.90 -36.17 15.56
N PRO A 193 1.53 -36.45 14.41
CA PRO A 193 2.76 -37.24 14.36
C PRO A 193 3.94 -36.61 15.11
N MET A 194 3.99 -35.28 15.17
CA MET A 194 5.04 -34.50 15.83
C MET A 194 4.79 -34.34 17.33
N LEU A 195 3.53 -34.40 17.75
CA LEU A 195 3.13 -34.28 19.15
C LEU A 195 3.30 -35.61 19.93
N LYS A 196 3.55 -36.73 19.24
CA LYS A 196 3.80 -38.02 19.91
C LYS A 196 5.07 -37.96 20.78
N GLY A 197 4.89 -38.08 22.10
CA GLY A 197 5.97 -38.06 23.09
C GLY A 197 6.42 -36.66 23.53
N GLY A 198 5.69 -35.61 23.13
CA GLY A 198 5.99 -34.21 23.44
C GLY A 198 5.39 -33.70 24.76
N GLY A 199 5.60 -34.36 25.90
CA GLY A 199 5.11 -33.85 27.19
C GLY A 199 3.58 -33.69 27.32
N LEU A 200 3.12 -32.98 28.35
CA LEU A 200 1.70 -32.76 28.63
C LEU A 200 1.13 -31.70 27.68
N MET A 201 0.22 -32.11 26.81
CA MET A 201 -0.40 -31.24 25.81
C MET A 201 -1.92 -31.39 25.79
N PHE A 202 -2.61 -30.26 25.66
CA PHE A 202 -4.05 -30.15 25.73
C PHE A 202 -4.60 -29.51 24.46
N LEU A 203 -5.68 -30.06 23.91
CA LEU A 203 -6.48 -29.42 22.88
C LEU A 203 -7.61 -28.65 23.54
N CYS A 204 -7.73 -27.38 23.19
CA CYS A 204 -8.75 -26.46 23.68
C CYS A 204 -9.57 -25.94 22.50
N HIS A 205 -10.81 -25.55 22.75
CA HIS A 205 -11.65 -24.87 21.76
C HIS A 205 -11.92 -23.44 22.24
N GLU A 206 -11.94 -22.47 21.33
CA GLU A 206 -12.16 -21.05 21.67
C GLU A 206 -13.47 -20.77 22.43
N GLU A 207 -14.49 -21.60 22.19
CA GLU A 207 -15.82 -21.48 22.79
C GLU A 207 -16.15 -22.56 23.85
N ALA A 208 -15.21 -23.47 24.16
CA ALA A 208 -15.46 -24.56 25.13
C ALA A 208 -14.48 -24.52 26.31
N GLU A 209 -15.01 -24.75 27.53
CA GLU A 209 -14.18 -24.89 28.74
C GLU A 209 -13.54 -26.28 28.88
N GLN A 210 -13.92 -27.25 28.03
CA GLN A 210 -13.35 -28.59 28.06
C GLN A 210 -12.05 -28.67 27.26
N SER A 211 -11.08 -29.41 27.81
CA SER A 211 -9.84 -29.76 27.13
C SER A 211 -9.71 -31.26 26.90
N VAL A 212 -8.97 -31.64 25.87
CA VAL A 212 -8.67 -33.04 25.53
C VAL A 212 -7.17 -33.27 25.56
N LEU A 213 -6.70 -34.33 26.20
CA LEU A 213 -5.27 -34.69 26.16
C LEU A 213 -4.88 -35.19 24.77
N VAL A 214 -3.80 -34.64 24.22
CA VAL A 214 -3.28 -35.04 22.90
C VAL A 214 -2.85 -36.51 22.87
N GLU A 215 -2.36 -37.05 23.99
CA GLU A 215 -1.99 -38.46 24.11
C GLU A 215 -3.17 -39.39 23.80
N ASN A 216 -4.39 -39.03 24.24
CA ASN A 216 -5.59 -39.83 24.00
C ASN A 216 -5.93 -39.91 22.50
N LEU A 217 -5.67 -38.84 21.73
CA LEU A 217 -5.84 -38.88 20.27
C LEU A 217 -4.81 -39.78 19.59
N CYS A 218 -3.63 -39.93 20.19
CA CYS A 218 -2.58 -40.78 19.65
C CYS A 218 -2.90 -42.28 19.79
N GLU A 219 -3.85 -42.64 20.66
CA GLU A 219 -4.32 -44.01 20.90
C GLU A 219 -5.47 -44.42 19.96
N LEU A 220 -5.98 -43.50 19.13
CA LEU A 220 -7.05 -43.80 18.19
C LEU A 220 -6.65 -44.87 17.17
N THR A 221 -7.50 -45.90 17.06
CA THR A 221 -7.48 -46.87 15.97
C THR A 221 -7.94 -46.24 14.65
N ASP A 222 -7.72 -46.91 13.52
CA ASP A 222 -8.17 -46.43 12.20
C ASP A 222 -9.68 -46.10 12.18
N ALA A 223 -10.51 -46.93 12.82
CA ALA A 223 -11.94 -46.67 12.94
C ALA A 223 -12.25 -45.44 13.82
N GLY A 224 -11.52 -45.26 14.93
CA GLY A 224 -11.68 -44.09 15.79
C GLY A 224 -11.22 -42.79 15.12
N GLN A 225 -10.23 -42.86 14.21
CA GLN A 225 -9.84 -41.70 13.41
C GLN A 225 -10.93 -41.30 12.40
N GLU A 226 -11.67 -42.25 11.84
CA GLU A 226 -12.82 -41.97 10.98
C GLU A 226 -13.97 -41.34 11.78
N ASP A 227 -14.29 -41.90 12.95
CA ASP A 227 -15.37 -41.41 13.82
C ASP A 227 -15.10 -39.98 14.36
N HIS A 228 -13.83 -39.63 14.58
CA HIS A 228 -13.40 -38.31 15.05
C HIS A 228 -12.72 -37.46 13.96
N ALA A 229 -13.02 -37.72 12.69
CA ALA A 229 -12.42 -37.00 11.57
C ALA A 229 -12.66 -35.48 11.62
N ALA A 230 -13.78 -35.02 12.19
CA ALA A 230 -14.07 -33.60 12.37
C ALA A 230 -13.03 -32.92 13.28
N LEU A 231 -12.68 -33.56 14.40
CA LEU A 231 -11.66 -33.08 15.33
C LEU A 231 -10.25 -33.12 14.70
N LEU A 232 -9.91 -34.20 13.99
CA LEU A 232 -8.60 -34.34 13.32
C LEU A 232 -8.39 -33.34 12.18
N ASN A 233 -9.47 -32.92 11.51
CA ASN A 233 -9.44 -31.88 10.48
C ASN A 233 -9.74 -30.48 11.03
N ALA A 234 -9.73 -30.29 12.36
CA ALA A 234 -9.84 -28.96 12.96
C ALA A 234 -8.60 -28.12 12.64
N ARG A 235 -8.80 -26.81 12.48
CA ARG A 235 -7.73 -25.85 12.23
C ARG A 235 -7.12 -25.44 13.56
N VAL A 236 -5.79 -25.42 13.63
CA VAL A 236 -5.07 -24.89 14.79
C VAL A 236 -4.98 -23.37 14.66
N SER A 237 -5.57 -22.64 15.61
CA SER A 237 -5.49 -21.18 15.66
C SER A 237 -4.28 -20.69 16.43
N GLU A 238 -3.95 -21.36 17.54
CA GLU A 238 -2.91 -20.90 18.46
C GLU A 238 -2.26 -22.08 19.20
N ILE A 239 -0.97 -21.94 19.56
CA ILE A 239 -0.23 -22.88 20.41
C ILE A 239 0.45 -22.07 21.51
N CYS A 240 0.12 -22.36 22.77
CA CYS A 240 0.55 -21.62 23.95
C CYS A 240 1.21 -22.55 24.96
N ASP A 241 2.43 -22.26 25.40
CA ASP A 241 3.05 -22.95 26.53
C ASP A 241 2.54 -22.37 27.86
N THR A 242 1.86 -23.18 28.64
CA THR A 242 1.38 -22.84 30.00
C THR A 242 2.17 -23.61 31.06
N PRO A 243 2.15 -23.17 32.34
CA PRO A 243 2.75 -23.93 33.44
C PRO A 243 2.21 -25.36 33.60
N GLU A 244 0.99 -25.61 33.12
CA GLU A 244 0.29 -26.90 33.17
C GLU A 244 0.62 -27.82 31.98
N GLY A 245 1.09 -27.27 30.85
CA GLY A 245 1.44 -28.00 29.62
C GLY A 245 1.35 -27.10 28.38
N THR A 246 1.49 -27.66 27.17
CA THR A 246 1.26 -26.89 25.94
C THR A 246 -0.21 -26.99 25.53
N GLU A 247 -0.89 -25.86 25.40
CA GLU A 247 -2.27 -25.75 24.94
C GLU A 247 -2.31 -25.47 23.43
N ILE A 248 -3.12 -26.23 22.70
CA ILE A 248 -3.33 -26.11 21.26
C ILE A 248 -4.79 -25.73 21.06
N VAL A 249 -5.04 -24.50 20.61
CA VAL A 249 -6.39 -23.97 20.41
C VAL A 249 -6.88 -24.32 19.00
N LEU A 250 -8.08 -24.90 18.94
CA LEU A 250 -8.73 -25.36 17.73
C LEU A 250 -9.87 -24.42 17.32
N THR A 251 -10.04 -24.27 16.01
CA THR A 251 -11.13 -23.53 15.35
C THR A 251 -11.67 -24.32 14.16
N GLY A 252 -12.89 -23.99 13.72
CA GLY A 252 -13.52 -24.66 12.57
C GLY A 252 -14.01 -26.08 12.85
N VAL A 253 -14.18 -26.42 14.13
CA VAL A 253 -14.81 -27.66 14.61
C VAL A 253 -15.90 -27.27 15.61
N ASP A 254 -16.95 -28.07 15.75
CA ASP A 254 -17.99 -27.82 16.75
C ASP A 254 -17.41 -28.07 18.17
N PRO A 255 -17.61 -27.16 19.15
CA PRO A 255 -17.12 -27.37 20.53
C PRO A 255 -17.62 -28.68 21.15
N GLU A 256 -18.79 -29.18 20.74
CA GLU A 256 -19.32 -30.47 21.20
C GLU A 256 -18.42 -31.65 20.81
N GLU A 257 -17.59 -31.55 19.78
CA GLU A 257 -16.72 -32.65 19.34
C GLU A 257 -15.61 -32.96 20.36
N LEU A 258 -15.11 -31.96 21.10
CA LEU A 258 -14.18 -32.21 22.23
C LEU A 258 -14.88 -32.96 23.37
N VAL A 259 -16.13 -32.62 23.64
CA VAL A 259 -16.95 -33.29 24.66
C VAL A 259 -17.23 -34.73 24.27
N ARG A 260 -17.70 -34.94 23.04
CA ARG A 260 -17.97 -36.27 22.48
C ARG A 260 -16.73 -37.15 22.52
N PHE A 261 -15.57 -36.60 22.19
CA PHE A 261 -14.31 -37.34 22.28
C PHE A 261 -13.99 -37.75 23.73
N ASN A 262 -14.05 -36.82 24.68
CA ASN A 262 -13.79 -37.11 26.09
C ASN A 262 -14.76 -38.15 26.67
N GLU A 263 -16.05 -38.08 26.32
CA GLU A 263 -17.07 -39.06 26.73
C GLU A 263 -16.81 -40.44 26.12
N ALA A 264 -16.49 -40.50 24.83
CA ALA A 264 -16.17 -41.74 24.12
C ALA A 264 -14.91 -42.40 24.71
N HIS A 265 -13.85 -41.62 24.93
CA HIS A 265 -12.63 -42.07 25.56
C HIS A 265 -12.85 -42.54 27.00
N GLY A 266 -13.62 -41.79 27.80
CA GLY A 266 -14.01 -42.19 29.15
C GLY A 266 -14.74 -43.54 29.16
N THR A 267 -15.72 -43.70 28.27
CA THR A 267 -16.48 -44.96 28.12
C THR A 267 -15.57 -46.12 27.73
N PHE A 268 -14.60 -45.88 26.84
CA PHE A 268 -13.60 -46.88 26.45
C PHE A 268 -12.72 -47.30 27.64
N MET A 269 -12.20 -46.34 28.40
CA MET A 269 -11.36 -46.61 29.58
C MET A 269 -12.13 -47.37 30.68
N GLU A 270 -13.41 -47.04 30.90
CA GLU A 270 -14.27 -47.77 31.84
C GLU A 270 -14.50 -49.22 31.38
N ALA A 271 -14.71 -49.43 30.08
CA ALA A 271 -14.87 -50.76 29.51
C ALA A 271 -13.59 -51.60 29.65
N GLU A 272 -12.41 -51.02 29.38
CA GLU A 272 -11.11 -51.68 29.58
C GLU A 272 -10.88 -52.07 31.06
N GLN A 273 -11.15 -51.16 32.00
CA GLN A 273 -10.99 -51.43 33.43
C GLN A 273 -11.95 -52.53 33.93
N SER A 274 -13.17 -52.58 33.38
CA SER A 274 -14.17 -53.61 33.69
C SER A 274 -13.79 -55.00 33.15
N MET A 275 -12.99 -55.08 32.07
CA MET A 275 -12.56 -56.34 31.48
C MET A 275 -11.41 -57.02 32.25
N GLY A 276 -10.77 -56.34 33.20
CA GLY A 276 -9.69 -56.88 34.05
C GLY A 276 -8.43 -57.28 33.26
N PRO A 277 -7.28 -57.53 33.93
CA PRO A 277 -6.04 -57.82 33.22
C PRO A 277 -6.18 -59.13 32.43
N VAL A 278 -6.06 -59.05 31.10
CA VAL A 278 -5.81 -60.23 30.27
C VAL A 278 -4.44 -60.74 30.66
N MET A 279 -4.40 -61.80 31.48
CA MET A 279 -3.17 -62.55 31.74
C MET A 279 -2.67 -63.14 30.42
N GLY A 280 -1.60 -62.57 29.89
CA GLY A 280 -0.83 -63.05 28.75
C GLY A 280 0.64 -62.70 28.93
#